data_AF-A0A239DSP0-F1
#
_entry.id   AF-A0A239DSP0-F1
#
_cell.length_a   1.000
_cell.length_b   1.000
_cell.length_c   1.000
_cell.angle_alpha   90.00
_cell.angle_beta   90.00
_cell.angle_gamma   90.00
#
_symmetry.space_group_name_H-M   'P 1'
#
loop_
_entity.id
_entity.type
_entity.pdbx_description
1 polymer ?
#
loop_
_entity_poly.entity_id
_entity_poly.type
_entity_poly.pdbx_seq_one_letter_code
_entity_poly.pdbx_strand_id
1 'polypeptide(L)'
;MSSLWQEVWNAHDPPKIGDFVTEDFVLLGQVQDLRLEVVGSFQNEDGSRVASRWVAHGRSNGLLGTEPDGRPVCFSGTAVWAVREDGGLRHAWVERSAWELTRQLTGTAGR
;
A
#
# COMPACT_ATOMS: atom_id res chain seq x y z
N MET A 1 -0.34 -23.15 -13.31
CA MET A 1 -0.04 -22.60 -11.98
C MET A 1 0.71 -21.30 -12.21
N SER A 2 0.11 -20.18 -11.84
CA SER A 2 0.54 -18.81 -12.17
C SER A 2 1.92 -18.45 -11.61
N SER A 3 2.63 -17.55 -12.29
CA SER A 3 4.03 -17.14 -11.97
C SER A 3 4.17 -16.48 -10.60
N LEU A 4 3.14 -15.76 -10.14
CA LEU A 4 3.09 -15.09 -8.84
C LEU A 4 3.29 -16.06 -7.65
N TRP A 5 2.73 -17.28 -7.74
CA TRP A 5 2.86 -18.28 -6.67
C TRP A 5 4.29 -18.81 -6.51
N GLN A 6 4.97 -19.05 -7.63
CA GLN A 6 6.37 -19.49 -7.65
C GLN A 6 7.30 -18.37 -7.20
N GLU A 7 7.13 -17.19 -7.77
CA GLU A 7 8.16 -16.14 -7.70
C GLU A 7 8.10 -15.31 -6.42
N VAL A 8 6.95 -15.26 -5.74
CA VAL A 8 6.74 -14.43 -4.54
C VAL A 8 6.56 -15.30 -3.30
N TRP A 9 5.67 -16.29 -3.37
CA TRP A 9 5.25 -17.04 -2.19
C TRP A 9 6.14 -18.24 -1.89
N ASN A 10 6.32 -19.14 -2.86
CA ASN A 10 7.25 -20.28 -2.71
C ASN A 10 8.72 -19.84 -2.62
N ALA A 11 9.08 -18.73 -3.28
CA ALA A 11 10.42 -18.15 -3.21
C ALA A 11 10.68 -17.34 -1.93
N HIS A 12 9.68 -17.13 -1.08
CA HIS A 12 9.77 -16.24 0.09
C HIS A 12 10.34 -14.86 -0.26
N ASP A 13 9.80 -14.22 -1.31
CA ASP A 13 10.27 -12.92 -1.81
C ASP A 13 9.17 -11.84 -1.72
N PRO A 14 8.79 -11.40 -0.50
CA PRO A 14 7.77 -10.35 -0.27
C PRO A 14 7.97 -9.05 -1.05
N PRO A 15 9.20 -8.56 -1.32
CA PRO A 15 9.42 -7.38 -2.15
C PRO A 15 8.75 -7.41 -3.53
N LYS A 16 8.62 -8.58 -4.17
CA LYS A 16 7.99 -8.72 -5.48
C LYS A 16 6.48 -8.48 -5.49
N ILE A 17 5.83 -8.43 -4.34
CA ILE A 17 4.44 -7.96 -4.23
C ILE A 17 4.33 -6.53 -4.78
N GLY A 18 5.39 -5.72 -4.65
CA GLY A 18 5.45 -4.36 -5.19
C GLY A 18 5.25 -4.28 -6.70
N ASP A 19 5.60 -5.31 -7.47
CA ASP A 19 5.40 -5.32 -8.93
C ASP A 19 3.94 -5.50 -9.32
N PHE A 20 3.15 -6.14 -8.45
CA PHE A 20 1.71 -6.36 -8.68
C PHE A 20 0.86 -5.25 -8.07
N VAL A 21 1.25 -4.68 -6.92
CA VAL A 21 0.50 -3.68 -6.12
C VAL A 21 0.41 -2.29 -6.75
N THR A 22 1.01 -2.07 -7.92
CA THR A 22 1.19 -0.74 -8.54
C THR A 22 -0.05 -0.17 -9.25
N GLU A 23 -1.23 -0.79 -9.22
CA GLU A 23 -2.39 -0.28 -10.00
C GLU A 23 -3.53 0.35 -9.17
N ASP A 24 -3.24 1.03 -8.06
CA ASP A 24 -4.12 2.11 -7.57
C ASP A 24 -3.35 3.28 -6.93
N PHE A 25 -2.90 4.17 -7.82
CA PHE A 25 -1.97 5.25 -7.55
C PHE A 25 -2.66 6.59 -7.24
N VAL A 26 -3.17 6.72 -6.02
CA VAL A 26 -3.44 8.06 -5.43
C VAL A 26 -2.23 8.56 -4.63
N LEU A 27 -1.33 7.66 -4.18
CA LEU A 27 -0.13 8.05 -3.43
C LEU A 27 1.03 8.52 -4.31
N LEU A 28 1.13 8.04 -5.57
CA LEU A 28 2.14 8.56 -6.48
C LEU A 28 1.82 10.01 -6.80
N GLY A 29 2.68 10.89 -6.31
CA GLY A 29 2.51 12.33 -6.42
C GLY A 29 2.05 12.99 -5.14
N GLN A 30 1.50 12.26 -4.15
CA GLN A 30 1.15 12.83 -2.84
C GLN A 30 2.13 12.45 -1.72
N VAL A 31 2.99 11.46 -1.97
CA VAL A 31 4.07 11.07 -1.06
C VAL A 31 5.37 10.92 -1.85
N GLN A 32 6.39 11.70 -1.48
CA GLN A 32 7.75 11.56 -2.00
C GLN A 32 8.50 10.47 -1.23
N ASP A 33 9.44 9.81 -1.91
CA ASP A 33 10.23 8.69 -1.38
C ASP A 33 9.36 7.60 -0.72
N LEU A 34 8.22 7.30 -1.36
CA LEU A 34 7.27 6.33 -0.84
C LEU A 34 7.91 4.95 -0.74
N ARG A 35 7.97 4.42 0.49
CA ARG A 35 8.30 3.03 0.78
C ARG A 35 7.09 2.35 1.41
N LEU A 36 6.68 1.23 0.83
CA LEU A 36 5.64 0.36 1.39
C LEU A 36 6.30 -0.84 2.08
N GLU A 37 5.95 -1.06 3.34
CA GLU A 37 6.29 -2.26 4.09
C GLU A 37 5.04 -3.13 4.23
N VAL A 38 5.10 -4.37 3.73
CA VAL A 38 4.01 -5.33 3.89
C VAL A 38 4.11 -5.96 5.28
N VAL A 39 3.09 -5.73 6.10
CA VAL A 39 2.99 -6.28 7.47
C VAL A 39 2.37 -7.68 7.46
N GLY A 40 1.51 -7.98 6.50
CA GLY A 40 0.92 -9.31 6.36
C GLY A 40 0.01 -9.44 5.15
N SER A 41 -0.23 -10.68 4.73
CA SER A 41 -1.13 -11.01 3.63
C SER A 41 -1.88 -12.30 3.91
N PHE A 42 -3.14 -12.38 3.46
CA PHE A 42 -3.95 -13.59 3.47
C PHE A 42 -4.85 -13.61 2.25
N GLN A 43 -5.28 -14.80 1.82
CA GLN A 43 -6.14 -14.98 0.66
C GLN A 43 -7.39 -15.77 1.00
N ASN A 44 -8.43 -15.64 0.17
CA ASN A 44 -9.56 -16.54 0.21
C ASN A 44 -9.21 -17.91 -0.41
N GLU A 45 -10.12 -18.88 -0.26
CA GLU A 45 -9.90 -20.29 -0.63
C GLU A 45 -9.51 -20.48 -2.10
N ASP A 46 -10.19 -19.79 -3.02
CA ASP A 46 -9.94 -19.90 -4.46
C ASP A 46 -8.82 -18.99 -4.98
N GLY A 47 -8.22 -18.17 -4.11
CA GLY A 47 -7.14 -17.23 -4.47
C GLY A 47 -7.58 -16.03 -5.31
N SER A 48 -8.88 -15.87 -5.60
CA SER A 48 -9.40 -14.72 -6.36
C SER A 48 -9.39 -13.41 -5.56
N ARG A 49 -9.18 -13.49 -4.24
CA ARG A 49 -9.02 -12.34 -3.34
C ARG A 49 -7.81 -12.49 -2.45
N VAL A 50 -6.99 -11.44 -2.41
CA VAL A 50 -5.87 -11.32 -1.47
C VAL A 50 -6.07 -10.05 -0.65
N ALA A 51 -5.98 -10.13 0.67
CA ALA A 51 -5.96 -8.99 1.55
C ALA A 51 -4.54 -8.80 2.09
N SER A 52 -4.03 -7.57 1.99
CA SER A 52 -2.70 -7.21 2.50
C SER A 52 -2.80 -6.04 3.46
N ARG A 53 -2.03 -6.10 4.55
CA ARG A 53 -1.80 -4.99 5.48
C ARG A 53 -0.42 -4.42 5.26
N TRP A 54 -0.30 -3.11 5.30
CA TRP A 54 0.96 -2.43 5.02
C TRP A 54 1.15 -1.16 5.87
N VAL A 55 2.39 -0.70 5.94
CA VAL A 55 2.78 0.61 6.45
C VAL A 55 3.48 1.37 5.32
N ALA A 56 3.04 2.61 5.08
CA ALA A 56 3.64 3.53 4.15
C ALA A 56 4.54 4.52 4.90
N HIS A 57 5.73 4.74 4.35
CA HIS A 57 6.68 5.75 4.80
C HIS A 57 6.99 6.69 3.64
N GLY A 58 7.25 7.96 3.95
CA GLY A 58 7.73 8.92 2.97
C GLY A 58 7.65 10.35 3.47
N ARG A 59 7.58 11.30 2.54
CA ARG A 59 7.40 12.72 2.82
C ARG A 59 6.14 13.26 2.17
N SER A 60 5.37 14.08 2.89
CA SER A 60 4.12 14.66 2.38
C SER A 60 4.36 15.54 1.16
N ASN A 61 3.59 15.33 0.11
CA ASN A 61 3.53 16.15 -1.10
C ASN A 61 2.09 16.55 -1.40
N GLY A 62 1.40 17.08 -0.39
CA GLY A 62 -0.01 17.45 -0.47
C GLY A 62 -0.97 16.29 -0.22
N LEU A 63 -0.59 15.37 0.66
CA LEU A 63 -1.42 14.26 1.09
C LEU A 63 -2.68 14.80 1.79
N LEU A 64 -3.84 14.19 1.51
CA LEU A 64 -5.15 14.64 2.01
C LEU A 64 -5.50 16.11 1.69
N GLY A 65 -4.93 16.69 0.63
CA GLY A 65 -5.17 18.08 0.23
C GLY A 65 -4.47 19.12 1.09
N THR A 66 -3.46 18.71 1.85
CA THR A 66 -2.58 19.63 2.60
C THR A 66 -1.57 20.32 1.69
N GLU A 67 -0.83 21.29 2.21
CA GLU A 67 0.30 21.88 1.48
C GLU A 67 1.46 20.86 1.34
N PRO A 68 2.18 20.84 0.22
CA PRO A 68 3.37 20.01 0.04
C PRO A 68 4.54 20.58 0.85
N ASP A 69 4.64 20.20 2.11
CA ASP A 69 5.65 20.71 3.04
C ASP A 69 6.81 19.73 3.31
N GLY A 70 6.80 18.56 2.68
CA GLY A 70 7.86 17.57 2.79
C GLY A 70 8.01 16.94 4.17
N ARG A 71 7.08 17.15 5.11
CA ARG A 71 7.18 16.55 6.44
C ARG A 71 7.13 15.02 6.37
N PRO A 72 7.82 14.29 7.25
CA PRO A 72 7.76 12.85 7.26
C PRO A 72 6.34 12.37 7.58
N VAL A 73 5.87 11.38 6.82
CA VAL A 73 4.59 10.70 7.03
C VAL A 73 4.81 9.21 7.26
N CYS A 74 4.01 8.63 8.16
CA CYS A 74 4.01 7.20 8.45
C CYS A 74 2.58 6.78 8.77
N PHE A 75 1.98 5.94 7.96
CA PHE A 75 0.60 5.53 8.14
C PHE A 75 0.37 4.10 7.65
N SER A 76 -0.67 3.47 8.18
CA SER A 76 -1.02 2.10 7.81
C SER A 76 -2.19 2.06 6.84
N GLY A 77 -2.31 0.95 6.14
CA GLY A 77 -3.48 0.66 5.33
C GLY A 77 -3.70 -0.83 5.11
N THR A 78 -4.85 -1.10 4.53
CA THR A 78 -5.26 -2.41 4.08
C THR A 78 -5.64 -2.29 2.61
N ALA A 79 -5.29 -3.29 1.83
CA ALA A 79 -5.78 -3.42 0.47
C ALA A 79 -6.39 -4.81 0.29
N VAL A 80 -7.54 -4.86 -0.37
CA VAL A 80 -8.12 -6.09 -0.90
C VAL A 80 -7.95 -6.08 -2.41
N TRP A 81 -7.31 -7.11 -2.95
CA TRP A 81 -6.98 -7.27 -4.35
C TRP A 81 -7.91 -8.30 -4.97
N ALA A 82 -8.52 -7.97 -6.10
CA ALA A 82 -9.13 -8.96 -6.98
C ALA A 82 -8.05 -9.48 -7.95
N VAL A 83 -7.81 -10.79 -7.91
CA VAL A 83 -6.78 -11.47 -8.70
C VAL A 83 -7.43 -12.28 -9.81
N ARG A 84 -6.84 -12.24 -11.01
CA ARG A 84 -7.23 -13.02 -12.18
C ARG A 84 -6.64 -14.42 -12.10
N GLU A 85 -7.18 -15.36 -12.88
CA GLU A 85 -6.67 -16.75 -12.92
C GLU A 85 -5.20 -16.85 -13.36
N ASP A 86 -4.71 -15.90 -14.17
CA ASP A 86 -3.32 -15.82 -14.59
C ASP A 86 -2.38 -15.24 -13.51
N GLY A 87 -2.92 -14.83 -12.36
CA GLY A 87 -2.19 -14.17 -11.27
C GLY A 87 -2.07 -12.66 -11.41
N GLY A 88 -2.58 -12.07 -12.51
CA GLY A 88 -2.61 -10.62 -12.68
C GLY A 88 -3.65 -9.94 -11.79
N LEU A 89 -3.47 -8.65 -11.51
CA LEU A 89 -4.45 -7.88 -10.76
C LEU A 89 -5.61 -7.41 -11.65
N ARG A 90 -6.80 -7.38 -11.07
CA ARG A 90 -8.01 -6.83 -11.70
C ARG A 90 -8.48 -5.55 -11.05
N HIS A 91 -8.38 -5.47 -9.72
CA HIS A 91 -8.88 -4.34 -8.95
C HIS A 91 -8.26 -4.30 -7.55
N ALA A 92 -8.19 -3.12 -6.95
CA ALA A 92 -7.79 -2.92 -5.57
C ALA A 92 -8.82 -2.05 -4.82
N TRP A 93 -9.25 -2.51 -3.66
CA TRP A 93 -9.94 -1.67 -2.68
C TRP A 93 -8.95 -1.32 -1.59
N VAL A 94 -8.75 -0.04 -1.30
CA VAL A 94 -7.71 0.41 -0.36
C VAL A 94 -8.29 1.31 0.72
N GLU A 95 -8.16 0.89 1.97
CA GLU A 95 -8.44 1.71 3.15
C GLU A 95 -7.15 2.10 3.87
N ARG A 96 -7.17 3.26 4.55
CA ARG A 96 -5.99 3.85 5.20
C ARG A 96 -6.38 4.46 6.54
N SER A 97 -5.42 4.58 7.45
CA SER A 97 -5.58 5.25 8.75
C SER A 97 -5.69 6.77 8.59
N ALA A 98 -6.77 7.24 7.96
CA ALA A 98 -6.95 8.63 7.53
C ALA A 98 -7.05 9.61 8.70
N TRP A 99 -7.61 9.18 9.83
CA TRP A 99 -7.73 10.02 11.02
C TRP A 99 -6.37 10.29 11.67
N GLU A 100 -5.59 9.24 11.88
CA GLU A 100 -4.22 9.31 12.43
C GLU A 100 -3.34 10.15 11.50
N LEU A 101 -3.46 9.92 10.19
CA LEU A 101 -2.75 10.69 9.18
C LEU A 101 -3.15 12.17 9.20
N THR A 102 -4.45 12.48 9.33
CA THR A 102 -4.93 13.86 9.46
C THR A 102 -4.37 14.53 10.71
N ARG A 103 -4.32 13.82 11.85
CA ARG A 103 -3.69 14.33 13.07
C ARG A 103 -2.19 14.57 12.90
N GLN A 104 -1.49 13.72 12.16
CA GLN A 104 -0.07 13.94 11.86
C GLN A 104 0.17 15.17 10.98
N LEU A 105 -0.74 15.43 10.03
CA LEU A 105 -0.59 16.53 9.07
C LEU A 105 -1.10 17.87 9.62
N THR A 106 -2.14 17.87 10.45
CA THR A 106 -2.76 19.09 11.00
C THR A 106 -2.41 19.37 12.45
N GLY A 107 -1.88 18.37 13.17
CA GLY A 107 -1.34 18.55 14.51
C GLY A 107 -0.14 19.49 14.46
N THR A 108 -0.18 20.55 15.27
CA THR A 108 0.89 21.53 15.39
C THR A 108 2.20 20.80 15.70
N ALA A 109 3.20 20.94 14.84
CA ALA A 109 4.58 20.63 15.20
C ALA A 109 4.92 21.47 16.43
N GLY A 110 4.96 20.84 17.61
CA GLY A 110 5.44 21.48 18.82
C GLY A 110 6.86 21.97 18.54
N ARG A 111 7.06 23.28 18.74
CA ARG A 111 8.36 23.94 18.84
C ARG A 111 9.26 23.26 19.87
#